data_AF-A0A348B246-F1
#
_entry.id   AF-A0A348B246-F1
#
_cell.length_a   1.000
_cell.length_b   1.000
_cell.length_c   1.000
_cell.angle_alpha   90.00
_cell.angle_beta   90.00
_cell.angle_gamma   90.00
#
_symmetry.space_group_name_H-M   'P 1'
#
loop_
_entity.id
_entity.type
_entity.pdbx_description
1 polymer ?
#
loop_
_entity_poly.entity_id
_entity_poly.type
_entity_poly.pdbx_seq_one_letter_code
_entity_poly.pdbx_strand_id
1 'polypeptide(L)'
;MNRLTLLVVMVALALSFTAVLVGVPLAQTAPQITAYRVHGSLNLGDPGSESFWNSIPWTNVSLTANLNGVPTSGITPYVLVKAAWNGTDLVVLMKWPDENPAFNAWSAAAASLYPPASGPGVFRIMELTHGVTYTLEKNYTDYYTIVNGTQLPGRLVLNYSGVAVLPAPNDTQIQVLGNGTILLYHSPRPMEYLLDQDSMFYGYYVNSTWYYPDRAAIMWYMGSETSPMDCMNIGGKFPGQVYDGVKITQAGGSLSAGPANIWMWVSGATWNSSQDPAFKVGLWTNTSLTGLNYTTNHGFAVPLYTNQTNMYEVDTAGIWYSPVASSGLQGSLFYVWTGASWSNGTWTVEFARPMAVPTSLAQYEPNFTVGHSYDVAFAVWQGRAGETLFDKSITSNFLTLYVSSSAPSVPTSTVTLSTTDEVTIVGLVVALVVLALLYVVFRK
;
A
#
# COMPACT_ATOMS: atom_id res chain seq x y z
N MET A 1 -32.50 34.64 -41.72
CA MET A 1 -32.50 34.86 -40.25
C MET A 1 -32.59 36.36 -40.00
N ASN A 2 -33.61 36.84 -39.28
CA ASN A 2 -33.76 38.27 -38.96
C ASN A 2 -32.59 38.71 -38.06
N ARG A 3 -32.08 39.94 -38.23
CA ARG A 3 -31.02 40.56 -37.40
C ARG A 3 -31.31 40.42 -35.90
N LEU A 4 -32.58 40.46 -35.50
CA LEU A 4 -33.01 40.24 -34.12
C LEU A 4 -32.74 38.82 -33.63
N THR A 5 -32.98 37.80 -34.47
CA THR A 5 -32.74 36.39 -34.16
C THR A 5 -31.24 36.11 -34.02
N LEU A 6 -30.42 36.73 -34.86
CA LEU A 6 -28.96 36.59 -34.81
C LEU A 6 -28.37 37.25 -33.56
N LEU A 7 -28.93 38.39 -33.15
CA LEU A 7 -28.55 39.08 -31.90
C LEU A 7 -28.89 38.23 -30.66
N VAL A 8 -30.09 37.64 -30.61
CA VAL A 8 -30.52 36.80 -29.47
C VAL A 8 -29.63 35.55 -29.34
N VAL A 9 -29.30 34.90 -30.45
CA VAL A 9 -28.41 33.73 -30.46
C VAL A 9 -27.00 34.11 -30.01
N MET A 10 -26.46 35.25 -30.46
CA MET A 10 -25.13 35.70 -30.03
C MET A 10 -25.08 36.10 -28.54
N VAL A 11 -26.14 36.72 -28.01
CA VAL A 11 -26.22 37.07 -26.58
C VAL A 11 -26.35 35.80 -25.73
N ALA A 12 -27.13 34.81 -26.17
CA ALA A 12 -27.24 33.52 -25.48
C ALA A 12 -25.89 32.76 -25.49
N LEU A 13 -25.19 32.75 -26.62
CA LEU A 13 -23.85 32.14 -26.73
C LEU A 13 -22.83 32.87 -25.84
N ALA A 14 -22.83 34.21 -25.83
CA ALA A 14 -21.94 35.00 -25.00
C ALA A 14 -22.18 34.77 -23.49
N LEU A 15 -23.44 34.69 -23.06
CA LEU A 15 -23.81 34.37 -21.66
C LEU A 15 -23.45 32.93 -21.27
N SER A 16 -23.58 31.97 -22.19
CA SER A 16 -23.13 30.59 -21.95
C SER A 16 -21.60 30.48 -21.87
N PHE A 17 -20.86 31.33 -22.59
CA PHE A 17 -19.40 31.35 -22.55
C PHE A 17 -18.86 32.02 -21.27
N THR A 18 -19.55 33.04 -20.74
CA THR A 18 -19.17 33.66 -19.45
C THR A 18 -19.48 32.75 -18.27
N ALA A 19 -20.53 31.93 -18.33
CA ALA A 19 -20.81 30.91 -17.30
C ALA A 19 -19.72 29.83 -17.22
N VAL A 20 -19.07 29.48 -18.34
CA VAL A 20 -17.92 28.55 -18.39
C VAL A 20 -16.64 29.19 -17.83
N LEU A 21 -16.50 30.51 -17.88
CA LEU A 21 -15.29 31.25 -17.43
C LEU A 21 -15.32 31.70 -15.97
N VAL A 22 -16.48 31.71 -15.30
CA VAL A 22 -16.63 32.31 -13.94
C VAL A 22 -16.76 31.26 -12.82
N GLY A 23 -16.63 29.96 -13.11
CA GLY A 23 -16.84 28.95 -12.07
C GLY A 23 -16.30 27.56 -12.32
N VAL A 24 -15.14 27.41 -12.95
CA VAL A 24 -14.41 26.13 -12.86
C VAL A 24 -13.46 26.24 -11.67
N PRO A 25 -13.73 25.61 -10.52
CA PRO A 25 -12.68 25.39 -9.53
C PRO A 25 -11.56 24.60 -10.21
N LEU A 26 -10.46 25.30 -10.50
CA LEU A 26 -9.20 24.68 -10.89
C LEU A 26 -8.61 24.01 -9.65
N ALA A 27 -8.15 22.78 -9.84
CA ALA A 27 -7.56 21.84 -8.89
C ALA A 27 -8.55 21.17 -7.91
N GLN A 28 -8.81 19.89 -8.17
CA GLN A 28 -9.19 18.93 -7.15
C GLN A 28 -8.05 18.89 -6.11
N THR A 29 -8.24 19.52 -4.96
CA THR A 29 -7.38 19.31 -3.80
C THR A 29 -7.32 17.81 -3.53
N ALA A 30 -6.12 17.24 -3.38
CA ALA A 30 -5.97 15.86 -2.94
C ALA A 30 -6.87 15.62 -1.71
N PRO A 31 -7.52 14.46 -1.57
CA PRO A 31 -8.43 14.21 -0.46
C PRO A 31 -7.70 14.50 0.85
N GLN A 32 -8.20 15.52 1.55
CA GLN A 32 -7.62 15.95 2.82
C GLN A 32 -8.18 15.04 3.92
N ILE A 33 -7.34 14.12 4.40
CA ILE A 33 -7.65 13.37 5.61
C ILE A 33 -7.46 14.34 6.78
N THR A 34 -8.46 14.45 7.66
CA THR A 34 -8.34 15.31 8.84
C THR A 34 -8.23 14.47 10.09
N ALA A 35 -7.12 14.61 10.81
CA ALA A 35 -6.98 14.10 12.16
C ALA A 35 -7.64 15.09 13.14
N TYR A 36 -8.88 14.80 13.52
CA TYR A 36 -9.65 15.65 14.43
C TYR A 36 -9.20 15.48 15.89
N ARG A 37 -9.30 16.56 16.66
CA ARG A 37 -9.10 16.50 18.11
C ARG A 37 -10.25 15.75 18.77
N VAL A 38 -9.96 14.72 19.54
CA VAL A 38 -10.96 13.92 20.28
C VAL A 38 -10.62 13.83 21.76
N HIS A 39 -11.58 13.34 22.54
CA HIS A 39 -11.41 13.02 23.96
C HIS A 39 -11.70 11.53 24.17
N GLY A 40 -10.84 10.83 24.89
CA GLY A 40 -10.98 9.41 25.19
C GLY A 40 -9.64 8.68 25.21
N SER A 41 -9.65 7.46 25.74
CA SER A 41 -8.53 6.52 25.65
C SER A 41 -8.69 5.58 24.47
N LEU A 42 -7.58 5.06 23.96
CA LEU A 42 -7.55 4.04 22.92
C LEU A 42 -8.04 2.69 23.46
N ASN A 43 -8.62 1.88 22.58
CA ASN A 43 -9.05 0.51 22.82
C ASN A 43 -8.54 -0.39 21.68
N LEU A 44 -7.22 -0.57 21.63
CA LEU A 44 -6.58 -1.41 20.60
C LEU A 44 -6.98 -2.89 20.63
N GLY A 45 -7.66 -3.34 21.70
CA GLY A 45 -8.27 -4.68 21.76
C GLY A 45 -9.57 -4.82 20.96
N ASP A 46 -10.22 -3.71 20.63
CA ASP A 46 -11.44 -3.64 19.81
C ASP A 46 -11.38 -2.38 18.92
N PRO A 47 -10.53 -2.40 17.87
CA PRO A 47 -10.21 -1.22 17.08
C PRO A 47 -11.45 -0.62 16.41
N GLY A 48 -11.60 0.69 16.49
CA GLY A 48 -12.75 1.40 15.92
C GLY A 48 -14.01 1.41 16.80
N SER A 49 -13.96 0.86 18.02
CA SER A 49 -15.10 0.81 18.95
C SER A 49 -15.33 2.10 19.73
N GLU A 50 -14.33 2.97 19.80
CA GLU A 50 -14.39 4.20 20.57
C GLU A 50 -15.46 5.14 20.04
N SER A 51 -16.23 5.74 20.96
CA SER A 51 -17.39 6.55 20.61
C SER A 51 -17.06 7.77 19.73
N PHE A 52 -15.82 8.29 19.82
CA PHE A 52 -15.40 9.43 19.01
C PHE A 52 -15.33 9.08 17.52
N TRP A 53 -15.11 7.81 17.14
CA TRP A 53 -15.11 7.41 15.74
C TRP A 53 -16.45 7.65 15.06
N ASN A 54 -17.57 7.60 15.79
CA ASN A 54 -18.90 7.86 15.23
C ASN A 54 -19.09 9.28 14.72
N SER A 55 -18.29 10.23 15.22
CA SER A 55 -18.35 11.64 14.82
C SER A 55 -17.39 11.98 13.67
N ILE A 56 -16.44 11.10 13.36
CA ILE A 56 -15.46 11.32 12.30
C ILE A 56 -15.96 10.62 11.03
N PRO A 57 -16.10 11.32 9.89
CA PRO A 57 -16.49 10.70 8.63
C PRO A 57 -15.39 9.78 8.09
N TRP A 58 -15.77 8.71 7.40
CA TRP A 58 -14.81 7.91 6.62
C TRP A 58 -14.38 8.69 5.39
N THR A 59 -13.06 8.82 5.19
CA THR A 59 -12.49 9.22 3.90
C THR A 59 -12.29 7.97 3.06
N ASN A 60 -12.93 7.90 1.89
CA ASN A 60 -12.69 6.81 0.95
C ASN A 60 -11.45 7.13 0.11
N VAL A 61 -10.39 6.36 0.28
CA VAL A 61 -9.12 6.49 -0.43
C VAL A 61 -9.05 5.41 -1.51
N SER A 62 -9.09 5.83 -2.77
CA SER A 62 -8.91 4.92 -3.91
C SER A 62 -7.50 4.34 -3.93
N LEU A 63 -7.42 3.05 -4.25
CA LEU A 63 -6.17 2.33 -4.41
C LEU A 63 -6.06 1.79 -5.84
N THR A 64 -4.82 1.63 -6.29
CA THR A 64 -4.44 1.11 -7.61
C THR A 64 -3.38 0.03 -7.46
N ALA A 65 -3.28 -0.85 -8.47
CA ALA A 65 -2.18 -1.78 -8.59
C ALA A 65 -0.84 -1.04 -8.59
N ASN A 66 0.13 -1.55 -7.83
CA ASN A 66 1.47 -0.98 -7.83
C ASN A 66 2.37 -1.60 -8.92
N LEU A 67 2.03 -2.80 -9.41
CA LEU A 67 2.68 -3.46 -10.53
C LEU A 67 1.80 -3.40 -11.77
N ASN A 68 2.39 -3.07 -12.91
CA ASN A 68 1.66 -2.96 -14.15
C ASN A 68 1.52 -4.33 -14.83
N GLY A 69 0.30 -4.69 -15.26
CA GLY A 69 0.05 -5.92 -16.01
C GLY A 69 0.10 -7.22 -15.18
N VAL A 70 0.28 -7.12 -13.86
CA VAL A 70 0.32 -8.25 -12.91
C VAL A 70 -1.10 -8.46 -12.35
N PRO A 71 -1.79 -9.58 -12.67
CA PRO A 71 -3.20 -9.76 -12.30
C PRO A 71 -3.48 -9.87 -10.81
N THR A 72 -2.48 -10.25 -10.00
CA THR A 72 -2.58 -10.30 -8.53
C THR A 72 -2.36 -8.95 -7.87
N SER A 73 -2.06 -7.88 -8.64
CA SER A 73 -1.77 -6.56 -8.11
C SER A 73 -2.99 -5.66 -8.09
N GLY A 74 -3.19 -4.94 -6.98
CA GLY A 74 -4.29 -3.97 -6.88
C GLY A 74 -5.65 -4.61 -6.61
N ILE A 75 -5.68 -5.75 -5.92
CA ILE A 75 -6.91 -6.51 -5.65
C ILE A 75 -7.88 -5.70 -4.80
N THR A 76 -7.36 -4.88 -3.89
CA THR A 76 -8.17 -4.03 -3.02
C THR A 76 -8.37 -2.66 -3.68
N PRO A 77 -9.59 -2.28 -4.08
CA PRO A 77 -9.82 -1.06 -4.85
C PRO A 77 -9.83 0.23 -4.01
N TYR A 78 -10.02 0.10 -2.68
CA TYR A 78 -10.06 1.25 -1.79
C TYR A 78 -9.74 0.87 -0.33
N VAL A 79 -9.33 1.86 0.45
CA VAL A 79 -9.28 1.81 1.91
C VAL A 79 -10.07 2.98 2.49
N LEU A 80 -10.90 2.71 3.49
CA LEU A 80 -11.56 3.73 4.27
C LEU A 80 -10.63 4.16 5.40
N VAL A 81 -10.45 5.47 5.56
CA VAL A 81 -9.55 6.03 6.57
C VAL A 81 -10.30 7.02 7.47
N LYS A 82 -10.10 6.91 8.77
CA LYS A 82 -10.35 7.97 9.75
C LYS A 82 -9.05 8.32 10.45
N ALA A 83 -8.93 9.57 10.88
CA ALA A 83 -7.82 9.99 11.70
C ALA A 83 -8.31 10.85 12.86
N ALA A 84 -7.64 10.74 14.00
CA ALA A 84 -7.91 11.50 15.20
C ALA A 84 -6.61 11.73 15.98
N TRP A 85 -6.65 12.66 16.93
CA TRP A 85 -5.65 12.73 17.99
C TRP A 85 -6.31 13.07 19.33
N ASN A 86 -5.86 12.43 20.40
CA ASN A 86 -6.54 12.46 21.72
C ASN A 86 -5.88 13.39 22.75
N GLY A 87 -4.89 14.17 22.33
CA GLY A 87 -4.05 14.98 23.22
C GLY A 87 -2.61 14.49 23.34
N THR A 88 -2.40 13.18 23.23
CA THR A 88 -1.10 12.51 23.35
C THR A 88 -0.69 11.80 22.07
N ASP A 89 -1.64 11.12 21.44
CA ASP A 89 -1.39 10.17 20.36
C ASP A 89 -2.08 10.61 19.07
N LEU A 90 -1.40 10.40 17.94
CA LEU A 90 -2.04 10.37 16.63
C LEU A 90 -2.60 8.96 16.41
N VAL A 91 -3.82 8.90 15.91
CA VAL A 91 -4.55 7.65 15.69
C VAL A 91 -5.09 7.63 14.27
N VAL A 92 -4.85 6.54 13.55
CA VAL A 92 -5.36 6.33 12.18
C VAL A 92 -6.06 4.98 12.13
N LEU A 93 -7.35 5.00 11.79
CA LEU A 93 -8.17 3.81 11.63
C LEU A 93 -8.35 3.54 10.13
N MET A 94 -7.91 2.37 9.70
CA MET A 94 -8.02 1.87 8.33
C MET A 94 -9.02 0.73 8.27
N LYS A 95 -9.82 0.70 7.20
CA LYS A 95 -10.79 -0.37 6.95
C LYS A 95 -10.86 -0.71 5.47
N TRP A 96 -10.69 -1.99 5.10
CA TRP A 96 -10.71 -2.42 3.69
C TRP A 96 -11.38 -3.79 3.52
N PRO A 97 -12.05 -4.02 2.38
CA PRO A 97 -12.67 -5.31 2.11
C PRO A 97 -11.61 -6.39 1.89
N ASP A 98 -11.81 -7.53 2.52
CA ASP A 98 -11.04 -8.76 2.36
C ASP A 98 -11.93 -9.94 2.77
N GLU A 99 -12.49 -10.63 1.79
CA GLU A 99 -13.42 -11.74 2.01
C GLU A 99 -12.72 -13.00 2.54
N ASN A 100 -11.40 -13.11 2.35
CA ASN A 100 -10.63 -14.29 2.68
C ASN A 100 -9.35 -13.88 3.42
N PRO A 101 -9.44 -13.58 4.73
CA PRO A 101 -8.29 -13.14 5.48
C PRO A 101 -7.25 -14.25 5.64
N ALA A 102 -5.98 -13.87 5.62
CA ALA A 102 -4.82 -14.74 5.73
C ALA A 102 -4.46 -15.14 7.16
N PHE A 103 -5.44 -15.65 7.91
CA PHE A 103 -5.17 -16.19 9.25
C PHE A 103 -4.12 -17.30 9.23
N ASN A 104 -3.28 -17.34 10.26
CA ASN A 104 -2.20 -18.31 10.45
C ASN A 104 -1.09 -18.31 9.39
N ALA A 105 -1.09 -17.37 8.42
CA ALA A 105 0.07 -17.19 7.55
C ALA A 105 1.20 -16.51 8.32
N TRP A 106 2.42 -17.00 8.15
CA TRP A 106 3.59 -16.36 8.72
C TRP A 106 4.05 -15.16 7.91
N SER A 107 4.52 -14.11 8.56
CA SER A 107 5.54 -13.26 7.96
C SER A 107 6.83 -14.08 7.80
N ALA A 108 7.40 -14.11 6.60
CA ALA A 108 8.68 -14.79 6.35
C ALA A 108 9.80 -14.29 7.29
N ALA A 109 9.81 -13.00 7.64
CA ALA A 109 10.78 -12.42 8.57
C ALA A 109 10.60 -13.01 9.99
N ALA A 110 9.38 -13.04 10.51
CA ALA A 110 9.10 -13.59 11.83
C ALA A 110 9.34 -15.12 11.87
N ALA A 111 8.95 -15.84 10.83
CA ALA A 111 9.21 -17.27 10.69
C ALA A 111 10.71 -17.59 10.71
N SER A 112 11.55 -16.73 10.12
CA SER A 112 13.02 -16.94 10.11
C SER A 112 13.65 -16.92 11.51
N LEU A 113 13.00 -16.26 12.48
CA LEU A 113 13.44 -16.23 13.87
C LEU A 113 12.98 -17.43 14.69
N TYR A 114 11.94 -18.14 14.23
CA TYR A 114 11.34 -19.25 14.94
C TYR A 114 11.55 -20.56 14.17
N PRO A 115 12.60 -21.35 14.47
CA PRO A 115 12.95 -22.54 13.69
C PRO A 115 11.82 -23.54 13.46
N PRO A 116 10.85 -23.75 14.39
CA PRO A 116 9.70 -24.63 14.16
C PRO A 116 8.58 -24.02 13.28
N ALA A 117 8.71 -22.78 12.81
CA ALA A 117 7.71 -22.14 11.96
C ALA A 117 7.43 -22.99 10.71
N SER A 118 6.15 -23.20 10.43
CA SER A 118 5.70 -24.02 9.31
C SER A 118 4.34 -23.54 8.81
N GLY A 119 4.03 -23.91 7.56
CA GLY A 119 2.76 -23.56 6.91
C GLY A 119 2.87 -22.34 5.98
N PRO A 120 1.74 -21.68 5.69
CA PRO A 120 1.66 -20.56 4.76
C PRO A 120 2.57 -19.41 5.16
N GLY A 121 3.05 -18.64 4.19
CA GLY A 121 3.84 -17.42 4.39
C GLY A 121 5.33 -17.63 4.73
N VAL A 122 5.74 -18.87 5.06
CA VAL A 122 7.15 -19.20 5.33
C VAL A 122 8.01 -19.13 4.07
N PHE A 123 7.48 -19.60 2.94
CA PHE A 123 8.16 -19.53 1.63
C PHE A 123 7.34 -18.69 0.65
N ARG A 124 8.04 -18.09 -0.31
CA ARG A 124 7.46 -17.35 -1.43
C ARG A 124 7.70 -18.11 -2.72
N ILE A 125 6.64 -18.28 -3.48
CA ILE A 125 6.63 -18.97 -4.76
C ILE A 125 6.06 -17.98 -5.76
N MET A 126 6.80 -17.71 -6.83
CA MET A 126 6.33 -16.84 -7.91
C MET A 126 5.71 -17.69 -8.99
N GLU A 127 4.55 -17.28 -9.47
CA GLU A 127 3.95 -17.80 -10.70
C GLU A 127 4.48 -16.99 -11.88
N LEU A 128 4.93 -17.68 -12.92
CA LEU A 128 5.41 -17.03 -14.13
C LEU A 128 4.27 -16.80 -15.13
N THR A 129 4.38 -15.74 -15.93
CA THR A 129 3.39 -15.36 -16.95
C THR A 129 3.05 -16.55 -17.86
N HIS A 130 1.76 -16.72 -18.18
CA HIS A 130 1.33 -17.79 -19.07
C HIS A 130 2.04 -17.71 -20.42
N GLY A 131 2.63 -18.83 -20.87
CA GLY A 131 3.42 -18.90 -22.10
C GLY A 131 4.94 -18.76 -21.87
N VAL A 132 5.40 -18.49 -20.64
CA VAL A 132 6.81 -18.66 -20.29
C VAL A 132 7.20 -20.12 -20.48
N THR A 133 8.33 -20.34 -21.14
CA THR A 133 8.95 -21.65 -21.35
C THR A 133 10.34 -21.68 -20.71
N TYR A 134 10.94 -22.86 -20.60
CA TYR A 134 12.30 -22.99 -20.10
C TYR A 134 13.14 -23.94 -20.95
N THR A 135 14.45 -23.69 -20.97
CA THR A 135 15.47 -24.60 -21.52
C THR A 135 16.60 -24.80 -20.51
N LEU A 136 17.41 -25.84 -20.72
CA LEU A 136 18.62 -26.10 -19.94
C LEU A 136 19.85 -25.98 -20.83
N GLU A 137 20.69 -24.99 -20.55
CA GLU A 137 21.97 -24.80 -21.24
C GLU A 137 23.06 -25.66 -20.60
N LYS A 138 23.30 -26.82 -21.21
CA LYS A 138 24.25 -27.84 -20.71
C LYS A 138 25.72 -27.46 -20.82
N ASN A 139 26.04 -26.39 -21.54
CA ASN A 139 27.41 -25.89 -21.67
C ASN A 139 27.92 -25.26 -20.35
N TYR A 140 27.02 -24.90 -19.43
CA TYR A 140 27.36 -24.43 -18.08
C TYR A 140 27.57 -25.64 -17.16
N THR A 141 28.76 -26.23 -17.20
CA THR A 141 29.06 -27.49 -16.49
C THR A 141 29.09 -27.35 -14.97
N ASP A 142 29.33 -26.15 -14.46
CA ASP A 142 29.34 -25.85 -13.02
C ASP A 142 27.95 -25.46 -12.48
N TYR A 143 26.94 -25.45 -13.36
CA TYR A 143 25.56 -25.11 -13.00
C TYR A 143 24.73 -26.37 -12.85
N TYR A 144 23.77 -26.30 -11.94
CA TYR A 144 22.67 -27.23 -11.86
C TYR A 144 21.36 -26.46 -11.64
N THR A 145 20.28 -27.10 -12.07
CA THR A 145 18.91 -26.60 -11.97
C THR A 145 18.05 -27.70 -11.37
N ILE A 146 17.07 -27.35 -10.55
CA ILE A 146 16.11 -28.32 -9.99
C ILE A 146 14.77 -28.15 -10.72
N VAL A 147 14.34 -29.18 -11.45
CA VAL A 147 13.06 -29.18 -12.16
C VAL A 147 12.19 -30.29 -11.59
N ASN A 148 11.02 -29.93 -11.05
CA ASN A 148 10.09 -30.89 -10.42
C ASN A 148 10.77 -31.78 -9.37
N GLY A 149 11.67 -31.19 -8.57
CA GLY A 149 12.43 -31.89 -7.53
C GLY A 149 13.61 -32.73 -8.05
N THR A 150 13.86 -32.77 -9.36
CA THR A 150 15.00 -33.48 -9.95
C THR A 150 16.13 -32.50 -10.28
N GLN A 151 17.31 -32.74 -9.74
CA GLN A 151 18.52 -31.97 -10.06
C GLN A 151 19.07 -32.37 -11.44
N LEU A 152 19.27 -31.40 -12.32
CA LEU A 152 19.71 -31.57 -13.70
C LEU A 152 20.94 -30.67 -13.97
N PRO A 153 21.94 -31.14 -14.74
CA PRO A 153 23.10 -30.33 -15.09
C PRO A 153 22.72 -29.24 -16.12
N GLY A 154 23.33 -28.06 -15.96
CA GLY A 154 23.16 -26.92 -16.84
C GLY A 154 22.39 -25.77 -16.19
N ARG A 155 22.45 -24.62 -16.86
CA ARG A 155 21.79 -23.38 -16.44
C ARG A 155 20.37 -23.32 -16.97
N LEU A 156 19.41 -22.97 -16.12
CA LEU A 156 18.04 -22.69 -16.52
C LEU A 156 17.99 -21.39 -17.32
N VAL A 157 17.29 -21.39 -18.44
CA VAL A 157 16.98 -20.18 -19.20
C VAL A 157 15.47 -20.11 -19.38
N LEU A 158 14.87 -19.03 -18.89
CA LEU A 158 13.45 -18.73 -19.07
C LEU A 158 13.27 -17.93 -20.35
N ASN A 159 12.20 -18.19 -21.09
CA ASN A 159 11.88 -17.48 -22.32
C ASN A 159 10.40 -17.10 -22.37
N TYR A 160 10.13 -15.84 -22.67
CA TYR A 160 8.79 -15.34 -22.90
C TYR A 160 8.67 -14.68 -24.27
N SER A 161 7.73 -15.18 -25.07
CA SER A 161 7.41 -14.68 -26.42
C SER A 161 8.60 -14.63 -27.40
N GLY A 162 9.71 -15.34 -27.14
CA GLY A 162 10.91 -15.33 -27.99
C GLY A 162 11.71 -14.03 -27.95
N VAL A 163 11.27 -13.04 -27.16
CA VAL A 163 11.86 -11.69 -27.08
C VAL A 163 12.61 -11.50 -25.76
N ALA A 164 12.05 -11.98 -24.66
CA ALA A 164 12.72 -11.95 -23.36
C ALA A 164 13.36 -13.31 -23.08
N VAL A 165 14.68 -13.31 -22.86
CA VAL A 165 15.46 -14.50 -22.51
C VAL A 165 16.18 -14.17 -21.22
N LEU A 166 15.82 -14.88 -20.15
CA LEU A 166 16.34 -14.67 -18.81
C LEU A 166 17.12 -15.90 -18.34
N PRO A 167 18.45 -15.90 -18.45
CA PRO A 167 19.29 -16.89 -17.79
C PRO A 167 19.12 -16.78 -16.27
N ALA A 168 18.72 -17.87 -15.63
CA ALA A 168 18.51 -17.89 -14.20
C ALA A 168 19.82 -18.23 -13.45
N PRO A 169 19.92 -17.84 -12.17
CA PRO A 169 21.03 -18.19 -11.29
C PRO A 169 21.26 -19.70 -11.17
N ASN A 170 22.47 -20.06 -10.74
CA ASN A 170 22.76 -21.43 -10.33
C ASN A 170 21.83 -21.85 -9.18
N ASP A 171 21.51 -23.15 -9.10
CA ASP A 171 20.59 -23.71 -8.10
C ASP A 171 19.15 -23.15 -8.20
N THR A 172 18.76 -22.66 -9.37
CA THR A 172 17.37 -22.26 -9.57
C THR A 172 16.45 -23.47 -9.55
N GLN A 173 15.37 -23.37 -8.79
CA GLN A 173 14.36 -24.41 -8.67
C GLN A 173 13.03 -23.97 -9.30
N ILE A 174 12.50 -24.79 -10.22
CA ILE A 174 11.17 -24.64 -10.78
C ILE A 174 10.30 -25.88 -10.56
N GLN A 175 8.99 -25.66 -10.51
CA GLN A 175 7.98 -26.70 -10.64
C GLN A 175 7.08 -26.37 -11.83
N VAL A 176 6.92 -27.32 -12.74
CA VAL A 176 6.03 -27.23 -13.89
C VAL A 176 4.78 -28.04 -13.57
N LEU A 177 3.65 -27.34 -13.47
CA LEU A 177 2.36 -27.94 -13.20
C LEU A 177 1.80 -28.65 -14.44
N GLY A 178 0.80 -29.52 -14.27
CA GLY A 178 0.21 -30.31 -15.36
C GLY A 178 -0.45 -29.47 -16.46
N ASN A 179 -0.80 -28.21 -16.17
CA ASN A 179 -1.33 -27.24 -17.13
C ASN A 179 -0.24 -26.41 -17.83
N GLY A 180 1.05 -26.67 -17.55
CA GLY A 180 2.18 -25.95 -18.10
C GLY A 180 2.59 -24.68 -17.33
N THR A 181 1.87 -24.29 -16.27
CA THR A 181 2.29 -23.18 -15.40
C THR A 181 3.64 -23.49 -14.76
N ILE A 182 4.55 -22.52 -14.79
CA ILE A 182 5.86 -22.62 -14.14
C ILE A 182 5.81 -21.84 -12.82
N LEU A 183 6.13 -22.53 -11.74
CA LEU A 183 6.34 -21.94 -10.42
C LEU A 183 7.84 -21.82 -10.16
N LEU A 184 8.32 -20.62 -9.86
CA LEU A 184 9.70 -20.38 -9.44
C LEU A 184 9.77 -20.40 -7.91
N TYR A 185 10.57 -21.33 -7.38
CA TYR A 185 10.81 -21.44 -5.95
C TYR A 185 11.87 -20.43 -5.53
N HIS A 186 11.64 -19.88 -4.33
CA HIS A 186 12.43 -18.80 -3.76
C HIS A 186 12.28 -17.49 -4.54
N SER A 187 11.89 -16.45 -3.80
CA SER A 187 11.65 -15.12 -4.34
C SER A 187 12.68 -14.13 -3.80
N PRO A 188 13.98 -14.25 -4.17
CA PRO A 188 14.93 -13.22 -3.80
C PRO A 188 14.59 -11.95 -4.60
N ARG A 189 14.70 -10.77 -3.97
CA ARG A 189 14.35 -9.49 -4.61
C ARG A 189 14.98 -9.27 -5.99
N PRO A 190 16.27 -9.62 -6.22
CA PRO A 190 16.86 -9.58 -7.55
C PRO A 190 16.10 -10.37 -8.62
N MET A 191 15.55 -11.54 -8.26
CA MET A 191 14.78 -12.35 -9.20
C MET A 191 13.41 -11.74 -9.48
N GLU A 192 12.74 -11.21 -8.45
CA GLU A 192 11.48 -10.45 -8.61
C GLU A 192 11.68 -9.28 -9.59
N TYR A 193 12.77 -8.52 -9.44
CA TYR A 193 13.14 -7.44 -10.35
C TYR A 193 13.32 -7.92 -11.80
N LEU A 194 14.09 -8.99 -12.02
CA LEU A 194 14.36 -9.49 -13.37
C LEU A 194 13.08 -9.99 -14.06
N LEU A 195 12.23 -10.72 -13.33
CA LEU A 195 10.97 -11.21 -13.86
C LEU A 195 10.00 -10.08 -14.21
N ASP A 196 9.91 -9.05 -13.38
CA ASP A 196 9.08 -7.87 -13.64
C ASP A 196 9.54 -7.13 -14.90
N GLN A 197 10.84 -6.84 -15.02
CA GLN A 197 11.41 -6.15 -16.19
C GLN A 197 11.18 -6.91 -17.51
N ASP A 198 11.21 -8.24 -17.46
CA ASP A 198 11.02 -9.11 -18.62
C ASP A 198 9.55 -9.53 -18.84
N SER A 199 8.60 -8.95 -18.10
CA SER A 199 7.16 -9.29 -18.16
C SER A 199 6.87 -10.78 -17.90
N MET A 200 7.75 -11.46 -17.17
CA MET A 200 7.64 -12.88 -16.80
C MET A 200 7.02 -13.07 -15.41
N PHE A 201 6.81 -12.01 -14.64
CA PHE A 201 6.15 -12.06 -13.34
C PHE A 201 4.61 -12.01 -13.50
N TYR A 202 3.92 -13.10 -13.18
CA TYR A 202 2.45 -13.11 -13.15
C TYR A 202 1.90 -12.65 -11.79
N GLY A 203 2.61 -12.98 -10.72
CA GLY A 203 2.15 -12.81 -9.35
C GLY A 203 2.76 -13.85 -8.42
N TYR A 204 2.36 -13.83 -7.15
CA TYR A 204 2.74 -14.89 -6.24
C TYR A 204 1.73 -16.03 -6.28
N TYR A 205 2.24 -17.25 -6.36
CA TYR A 205 1.41 -18.44 -6.36
C TYR A 205 0.68 -18.58 -5.02
N VAL A 206 -0.62 -18.83 -5.10
CA VAL A 206 -1.48 -19.10 -3.94
C VAL A 206 -2.37 -20.32 -4.17
N ASN A 207 -2.66 -21.03 -3.09
CA ASN A 207 -3.69 -22.05 -3.02
C ASN A 207 -4.17 -22.22 -1.57
N SER A 208 -4.93 -23.27 -1.30
CA SER A 208 -5.46 -23.54 0.06
C SER A 208 -4.40 -23.69 1.16
N THR A 209 -3.16 -24.07 0.82
CA THR A 209 -2.04 -24.30 1.76
C THR A 209 -0.88 -23.32 1.60
N TRP A 210 -0.80 -22.62 0.47
CA TRP A 210 0.23 -21.63 0.16
C TRP A 210 -0.42 -20.27 -0.02
N TYR A 211 -0.17 -19.37 0.92
CA TYR A 211 -0.64 -17.99 0.85
C TYR A 211 0.22 -17.12 1.76
N TYR A 212 0.04 -15.81 1.68
CA TYR A 212 0.86 -14.82 2.38
C TYR A 212 0.04 -14.11 3.46
N PRO A 213 0.66 -13.48 4.46
CA PRO A 213 -0.08 -12.72 5.46
C PRO A 213 -0.62 -11.42 4.85
N ASP A 214 -1.83 -11.04 5.28
CA ASP A 214 -2.40 -9.73 4.98
C ASP A 214 -1.60 -8.63 5.67
N ARG A 215 -1.58 -7.46 5.05
CA ARG A 215 -0.83 -6.30 5.54
C ARG A 215 -1.60 -5.02 5.27
N ALA A 216 -1.30 -4.02 6.09
CA ALA A 216 -1.68 -2.63 5.87
C ALA A 216 -0.49 -1.76 6.21
N ALA A 217 -0.30 -0.69 5.45
CA ALA A 217 0.76 0.28 5.71
C ALA A 217 0.30 1.72 5.52
N ILE A 218 0.88 2.58 6.35
CA ILE A 218 0.78 4.04 6.24
C ILE A 218 2.20 4.55 6.00
N MET A 219 2.41 5.27 4.91
CA MET A 219 3.68 5.91 4.59
C MET A 219 3.57 7.41 4.81
N TRP A 220 4.52 7.98 5.51
CA TRP A 220 4.64 9.40 5.84
C TRP A 220 5.85 9.96 5.12
N TYR A 221 5.63 10.85 4.17
CA TYR A 221 6.72 11.53 3.52
C TYR A 221 7.40 12.51 4.49
N MET A 222 8.72 12.53 4.48
CA MET A 222 9.54 13.35 5.37
C MET A 222 10.49 14.28 4.60
N GLY A 223 10.43 14.26 3.27
CA GLY A 223 11.25 15.12 2.41
C GLY A 223 10.70 16.53 2.26
N SER A 224 11.33 17.26 1.35
CA SER A 224 10.99 18.65 1.00
C SER A 224 10.67 18.81 -0.48
N GLU A 225 10.73 17.73 -1.24
CA GLU A 225 10.51 17.72 -2.67
C GLU A 225 9.04 17.98 -3.01
N THR A 226 8.81 18.64 -4.14
CA THR A 226 7.45 18.94 -4.62
C THR A 226 6.92 17.75 -5.42
N SER A 227 5.74 17.23 -5.05
CA SER A 227 5.13 16.03 -5.65
C SER A 227 6.01 14.78 -5.56
N PRO A 228 6.35 14.32 -4.34
CA PRO A 228 7.07 13.05 -4.18
C PRO A 228 6.26 11.89 -4.76
N MET A 229 6.93 10.93 -5.39
CA MET A 229 6.30 9.66 -5.77
C MET A 229 6.27 8.74 -4.55
N ASP A 230 5.12 8.13 -4.28
CA ASP A 230 4.92 7.11 -3.23
C ASP A 230 5.28 5.69 -3.70
N CYS A 231 5.49 5.51 -5.02
CA CYS A 231 5.96 4.27 -5.61
C CYS A 231 7.41 3.96 -5.21
N MET A 232 7.59 2.90 -4.44
CA MET A 232 8.91 2.33 -4.14
C MET A 232 9.43 1.49 -5.32
N ASN A 233 10.73 1.55 -5.55
CA ASN A 233 11.40 0.76 -6.58
C ASN A 233 11.32 -0.74 -6.28
N ILE A 234 11.14 -1.54 -7.33
CA ILE A 234 11.51 -2.95 -7.33
C ILE A 234 13.02 -3.00 -7.62
N GLY A 235 13.77 -3.85 -6.91
CA GLY A 235 15.21 -3.86 -7.09
C GLY A 235 15.93 -4.90 -6.23
N GLY A 236 17.24 -4.75 -6.14
CA GLY A 236 18.10 -5.65 -5.39
C GLY A 236 18.01 -5.44 -3.88
N LYS A 237 18.89 -6.10 -3.12
CA LYS A 237 19.06 -5.88 -1.68
C LYS A 237 19.70 -4.51 -1.38
N PHE A 238 20.49 -3.98 -2.30
CA PHE A 238 21.17 -2.69 -2.22
C PHE A 238 21.44 -2.15 -3.64
N PRO A 239 21.63 -0.83 -3.82
CA PRO A 239 21.91 -0.25 -5.13
C PRO A 239 23.22 -0.77 -5.70
N GLY A 240 23.23 -1.12 -6.99
CA GLY A 240 24.40 -1.64 -7.68
C GLY A 240 24.69 -3.12 -7.40
N GLN A 241 23.79 -3.85 -6.75
CA GLN A 241 23.94 -5.30 -6.56
C GLN A 241 24.13 -5.99 -7.92
N VAL A 242 25.20 -6.79 -8.03
CA VAL A 242 25.37 -7.70 -9.16
C VAL A 242 24.74 -9.03 -8.79
N TYR A 243 23.76 -9.46 -9.58
CA TYR A 243 23.08 -10.74 -9.43
C TYR A 243 23.23 -11.52 -10.73
N ASP A 244 24.01 -12.59 -10.68
CA ASP A 244 24.30 -13.46 -11.82
C ASP A 244 24.76 -12.70 -13.09
N GLY A 245 25.65 -11.73 -12.88
CA GLY A 245 26.20 -10.87 -13.94
C GLY A 245 25.36 -9.64 -14.28
N VAL A 246 24.10 -9.56 -13.83
CA VAL A 246 23.23 -8.40 -14.04
C VAL A 246 23.42 -7.38 -12.92
N LYS A 247 23.72 -6.13 -13.27
CA LYS A 247 23.82 -5.03 -12.31
C LYS A 247 22.45 -4.38 -12.09
N ILE A 248 21.91 -4.54 -10.89
CA ILE A 248 20.64 -3.94 -10.47
C ILE A 248 20.94 -2.57 -9.84
N THR A 249 20.40 -1.51 -10.42
CA THR A 249 20.76 -0.13 -10.06
C THR A 249 20.05 0.39 -8.82
N GLN A 250 18.90 -0.20 -8.47
CA GLN A 250 18.05 0.24 -7.37
C GLN A 250 17.95 -0.81 -6.27
N ALA A 251 17.69 -0.37 -5.04
CA ALA A 251 17.33 -1.24 -3.95
C ALA A 251 15.81 -1.41 -3.87
N GLY A 252 15.33 -2.63 -3.74
CA GLY A 252 13.91 -2.92 -3.57
C GLY A 252 13.38 -2.27 -2.29
N GLY A 253 12.38 -1.41 -2.44
CA GLY A 253 11.79 -0.62 -1.36
C GLY A 253 12.31 0.81 -1.25
N SER A 254 13.35 1.18 -2.01
CA SER A 254 13.85 2.57 -2.02
C SER A 254 12.91 3.50 -2.78
N LEU A 255 12.92 4.79 -2.45
CA LEU A 255 12.18 5.84 -3.17
C LEU A 255 13.02 6.44 -4.31
N SER A 256 12.36 7.12 -5.24
CA SER A 256 13.05 7.92 -6.28
C SER A 256 13.58 9.25 -5.73
N ALA A 257 12.88 9.84 -4.74
CA ALA A 257 13.23 11.08 -4.07
C ALA A 257 12.65 11.12 -2.65
N GLY A 258 13.25 11.96 -1.79
CA GLY A 258 12.96 12.13 -0.38
C GLY A 258 13.09 10.88 0.51
N PRO A 259 13.10 11.10 1.83
CA PRO A 259 12.86 10.05 2.81
C PRO A 259 11.37 9.90 3.14
N ALA A 260 10.98 8.71 3.60
CA ALA A 260 9.68 8.45 4.19
C ALA A 260 9.79 7.44 5.34
N ASN A 261 8.86 7.56 6.28
CA ASN A 261 8.64 6.59 7.34
C ASN A 261 7.41 5.74 7.01
N ILE A 262 7.42 4.44 7.30
CA ILE A 262 6.31 3.53 7.00
C ILE A 262 5.93 2.80 8.27
N TRP A 263 4.65 2.76 8.61
CA TRP A 263 4.10 1.89 9.64
C TRP A 263 3.47 0.70 8.96
N MET A 264 4.01 -0.50 9.15
CA MET A 264 3.48 -1.70 8.50
C MET A 264 2.93 -2.68 9.53
N TRP A 265 1.63 -2.92 9.48
CA TRP A 265 0.98 -4.01 10.19
C TRP A 265 0.97 -5.29 9.34
N VAL A 266 1.14 -6.45 9.98
CA VAL A 266 1.18 -7.77 9.32
C VAL A 266 0.43 -8.80 10.17
N SER A 267 -0.62 -9.43 9.64
CA SER A 267 -1.44 -10.48 10.31
C SER A 267 -0.69 -11.80 10.65
N GLY A 268 0.58 -11.88 10.26
CA GLY A 268 1.48 -13.01 10.44
C GLY A 268 2.70 -12.72 11.31
N ALA A 269 2.71 -11.58 11.97
CA ALA A 269 3.81 -11.13 12.80
C ALA A 269 3.39 -10.14 13.87
N THR A 270 2.62 -9.11 13.53
CA THR A 270 2.46 -7.94 14.40
C THR A 270 1.05 -7.80 14.98
N TRP A 271 0.16 -8.73 14.66
CA TRP A 271 -1.22 -8.74 15.13
C TRP A 271 -1.33 -9.50 16.45
N ASN A 272 -1.71 -8.80 17.53
CA ASN A 272 -1.92 -9.44 18.82
C ASN A 272 -3.22 -10.27 18.86
N SER A 273 -3.16 -11.47 18.27
CA SER A 273 -4.27 -12.40 18.16
C SER A 273 -3.77 -13.83 18.21
N SER A 274 -4.64 -14.74 18.66
CA SER A 274 -4.39 -16.19 18.58
C SER A 274 -4.38 -16.73 17.14
N GLN A 275 -4.85 -15.93 16.17
CA GLN A 275 -4.84 -16.23 14.74
C GLN A 275 -3.56 -15.75 14.04
N ASP A 276 -2.75 -14.93 14.71
CA ASP A 276 -1.39 -14.58 14.27
C ASP A 276 -0.41 -15.62 14.83
N PRO A 277 0.34 -16.33 13.98
CA PRO A 277 1.19 -17.42 14.42
C PRO A 277 2.40 -16.95 15.25
N ALA A 278 2.91 -15.73 15.05
CA ALA A 278 4.04 -15.21 15.81
C ALA A 278 3.62 -14.88 17.26
N PHE A 279 2.44 -14.26 17.42
CA PHE A 279 1.88 -14.01 18.75
C PHE A 279 1.44 -15.30 19.44
N LYS A 280 0.83 -16.23 18.70
CA LYS A 280 0.41 -17.54 19.24
C LYS A 280 1.55 -18.32 19.88
N VAL A 281 2.76 -18.26 19.32
CA VAL A 281 3.94 -18.95 19.88
C VAL A 281 4.73 -18.10 20.88
N GLY A 282 4.28 -16.88 21.18
CA GLY A 282 4.97 -15.97 22.09
C GLY A 282 6.30 -15.44 21.56
N LEU A 283 6.46 -15.32 20.24
CA LEU A 283 7.74 -14.92 19.60
C LEU A 283 8.29 -13.62 20.20
N TRP A 284 7.44 -12.60 20.33
CA TRP A 284 7.86 -11.26 20.75
C TRP A 284 8.24 -11.14 22.23
N THR A 285 7.80 -12.10 23.06
CA THR A 285 8.24 -12.21 24.45
C THR A 285 9.57 -12.98 24.58
N ASN A 286 10.03 -13.63 23.50
CA ASN A 286 11.26 -14.42 23.50
C ASN A 286 12.46 -13.59 23.02
N THR A 287 13.06 -12.86 23.97
CA THR A 287 14.24 -11.99 23.73
C THR A 287 15.45 -12.73 23.17
N SER A 288 15.56 -14.05 23.37
CA SER A 288 16.66 -14.85 22.82
C SER A 288 16.53 -15.06 21.31
N LEU A 289 15.32 -14.98 20.76
CA LEU A 289 15.06 -15.08 19.32
C LEU A 289 15.00 -13.70 18.67
N THR A 290 14.35 -12.74 19.33
CA THR A 290 14.06 -11.42 18.74
C THR A 290 15.10 -10.36 19.06
N GLY A 291 15.92 -10.55 20.10
CA GLY A 291 16.75 -9.49 20.67
C GLY A 291 15.97 -8.37 21.36
N LEU A 292 14.64 -8.48 21.43
CA LEU A 292 13.72 -7.44 21.88
C LEU A 292 12.70 -7.99 22.87
N ASN A 293 12.39 -7.20 23.90
CA ASN A 293 11.44 -7.63 24.94
C ASN A 293 10.09 -6.94 24.76
N TYR A 294 9.15 -7.60 24.06
CA TYR A 294 7.79 -7.11 23.95
C TYR A 294 6.92 -7.66 25.08
N THR A 295 6.29 -6.79 25.87
CA THR A 295 5.51 -7.18 27.05
C THR A 295 4.12 -6.53 27.12
N THR A 296 3.69 -5.88 26.04
CA THR A 296 2.42 -5.15 26.00
C THR A 296 1.26 -6.02 25.51
N ASN A 297 0.02 -5.55 25.67
CA ASN A 297 -1.21 -6.29 25.36
C ASN A 297 -1.92 -5.82 24.07
N HIS A 298 -1.22 -5.12 23.19
CA HIS A 298 -1.69 -4.71 21.87
C HIS A 298 -0.79 -5.33 20.79
N GLY A 299 -1.08 -5.08 19.52
CA GLY A 299 -0.15 -5.34 18.43
C GLY A 299 0.83 -4.19 18.25
N PHE A 300 1.66 -4.27 17.22
CA PHE A 300 2.50 -3.16 16.80
C PHE A 300 2.54 -3.04 15.27
N ALA A 301 3.14 -1.97 14.76
CA ALA A 301 3.50 -1.84 13.36
C ALA A 301 5.02 -1.83 13.25
N VAL A 302 5.56 -2.49 12.25
CA VAL A 302 7.00 -2.40 11.94
C VAL A 302 7.28 -0.98 11.46
N PRO A 303 8.09 -0.19 12.18
CA PRO A 303 8.49 1.14 11.74
C PRO A 303 9.64 0.97 10.75
N LEU A 304 9.39 1.30 9.49
CA LEU A 304 10.40 1.27 8.44
C LEU A 304 10.79 2.70 8.06
N TYR A 305 12.02 2.85 7.61
CA TYR A 305 12.52 4.09 7.02
C TYR A 305 13.00 3.77 5.62
N THR A 306 12.59 4.57 4.64
CA THR A 306 13.05 4.45 3.26
C THR A 306 13.54 5.78 2.74
N ASN A 307 14.49 5.74 1.83
CA ASN A 307 15.03 6.88 1.10
C ASN A 307 15.49 6.42 -0.28
N GLN A 308 16.31 7.22 -0.96
CA GLN A 308 16.81 6.88 -2.30
C GLN A 308 17.80 5.71 -2.31
N THR A 309 18.38 5.34 -1.16
CA THR A 309 19.42 4.31 -1.09
C THR A 309 18.87 2.94 -0.72
N ASN A 310 17.93 2.84 0.22
CA ASN A 310 17.36 1.55 0.63
C ASN A 310 16.10 1.73 1.48
N MET A 311 15.53 0.60 1.90
CA MET A 311 14.57 0.48 2.99
C MET A 311 15.21 -0.19 4.19
N TYR A 312 14.90 0.33 5.37
CA TYR A 312 15.53 0.01 6.66
C TYR A 312 14.47 -0.21 7.74
N GLU A 313 14.85 -0.94 8.78
CA GLU A 313 14.06 -1.06 10.00
C GLU A 313 14.49 0.02 11.00
N VAL A 314 13.51 0.71 11.60
CA VAL A 314 13.76 1.69 12.67
C VAL A 314 13.78 0.95 14.01
N ASP A 315 14.80 0.11 14.20
CA ASP A 315 15.19 -0.57 15.44
C ASP A 315 16.62 -1.11 15.24
N THR A 316 17.20 -1.77 16.24
CA THR A 316 18.51 -2.41 16.15
C THR A 316 18.43 -3.92 15.88
N ALA A 317 17.24 -4.52 15.99
CA ALA A 317 17.07 -5.96 15.80
C ALA A 317 17.24 -6.43 14.35
N GLY A 318 16.85 -5.61 13.38
CA GLY A 318 17.07 -5.88 11.96
C GLY A 318 16.33 -7.12 11.45
N ILE A 319 15.11 -7.34 11.96
CA ILE A 319 14.32 -8.55 11.72
C ILE A 319 13.78 -8.60 10.28
N TRP A 320 13.28 -7.48 9.78
CA TRP A 320 12.71 -7.39 8.42
C TRP A 320 13.68 -6.79 7.41
N TYR A 321 14.46 -5.80 7.83
CA TYR A 321 15.39 -5.03 7.00
C TYR A 321 16.65 -4.72 7.79
N SER A 322 17.72 -4.33 7.08
CA SER A 322 18.90 -3.79 7.76
C SER A 322 18.48 -2.62 8.67
N PRO A 323 18.96 -2.57 9.92
CA PRO A 323 18.56 -1.53 10.85
C PRO A 323 19.15 -0.18 10.44
N VAL A 324 18.44 0.92 10.74
CA VAL A 324 18.94 2.30 10.53
C VAL A 324 20.13 2.63 11.44
N ALA A 325 20.28 1.92 12.55
CA ALA A 325 21.36 2.07 13.51
C ALA A 325 21.74 0.73 14.14
N SER A 326 23.01 0.55 14.49
CA SER A 326 23.49 -0.67 15.15
C SER A 326 23.28 -0.68 16.68
N SER A 327 22.93 0.46 17.28
CA SER A 327 22.72 0.61 18.73
C SER A 327 21.88 1.85 19.05
N GLY A 328 21.35 1.94 20.28
CA GLY A 328 20.72 3.15 20.83
C GLY A 328 19.21 3.30 20.55
N LEU A 329 18.63 2.40 19.74
CA LEU A 329 17.21 2.40 19.38
C LEU A 329 16.46 1.14 19.87
N GLN A 330 17.01 0.40 20.84
CA GLN A 330 16.40 -0.85 21.31
C GLN A 330 14.96 -0.62 21.79
N GLY A 331 13.98 -1.19 21.08
CA GLY A 331 12.57 -1.12 21.41
C GLY A 331 11.77 -0.11 20.58
N SER A 332 12.38 0.63 19.66
CA SER A 332 11.65 1.49 18.73
C SER A 332 10.73 0.69 17.80
N LEU A 333 11.00 -0.60 17.57
CA LEU A 333 10.08 -1.52 16.88
C LEU A 333 8.66 -1.52 17.46
N PHE A 334 8.52 -1.26 18.77
CA PHE A 334 7.24 -1.31 19.49
C PHE A 334 6.63 0.06 19.75
N TYR A 335 7.17 1.12 19.13
CA TYR A 335 6.74 2.50 19.35
C TYR A 335 5.43 2.86 18.64
N VAL A 336 5.10 2.14 17.56
CA VAL A 336 3.83 2.27 16.85
C VAL A 336 2.92 1.11 17.24
N TRP A 337 1.87 1.39 17.98
CA TRP A 337 0.92 0.40 18.48
C TRP A 337 -0.15 0.11 17.44
N THR A 338 -0.67 -1.12 17.46
CA THR A 338 -1.79 -1.48 16.60
C THR A 338 -2.86 -2.26 17.33
N GLY A 339 -4.11 -2.04 16.90
CA GLY A 339 -5.25 -2.92 17.14
C GLY A 339 -5.74 -3.42 15.80
N ALA A 340 -6.13 -4.69 15.69
CA ALA A 340 -6.68 -5.21 14.44
C ALA A 340 -7.77 -6.25 14.71
N SER A 341 -8.82 -6.19 13.90
CA SER A 341 -9.91 -7.15 13.89
C SER A 341 -10.37 -7.41 12.45
N TRP A 342 -10.86 -8.61 12.21
CA TRP A 342 -11.53 -8.94 10.97
C TRP A 342 -12.96 -9.36 11.28
N SER A 343 -13.92 -8.76 10.58
CA SER A 343 -15.33 -9.14 10.70
C SER A 343 -16.08 -8.82 9.41
N ASN A 344 -16.99 -9.72 9.01
CA ASN A 344 -17.88 -9.54 7.86
C ASN A 344 -17.14 -9.15 6.56
N GLY A 345 -16.09 -9.90 6.20
CA GLY A 345 -15.36 -9.67 4.94
C GLY A 345 -14.52 -8.39 4.93
N THR A 346 -14.11 -7.90 6.10
CA THR A 346 -13.40 -6.63 6.21
C THR A 346 -12.42 -6.62 7.36
N TRP A 347 -11.20 -6.19 7.07
CA TRP A 347 -10.22 -5.82 8.08
C TRP A 347 -10.49 -4.43 8.61
N THR A 348 -10.30 -4.25 9.92
CA THR A 348 -10.21 -2.96 10.60
C THR A 348 -8.90 -2.95 11.37
N VAL A 349 -8.03 -1.98 11.07
CA VAL A 349 -6.73 -1.82 11.72
C VAL A 349 -6.59 -0.39 12.22
N GLU A 350 -6.28 -0.26 13.50
CA GLU A 350 -6.01 1.01 14.15
C GLU A 350 -4.52 1.11 14.42
N PHE A 351 -3.90 2.17 13.93
CA PHE A 351 -2.51 2.54 14.22
C PHE A 351 -2.53 3.71 15.21
N ALA A 352 -1.77 3.59 16.28
CA ALA A 352 -1.63 4.64 17.27
C ALA A 352 -0.17 4.82 17.66
N ARG A 353 0.25 6.06 17.84
CA ARG A 353 1.53 6.37 18.46
C ARG A 353 1.53 7.78 19.05
N PRO A 354 2.45 8.10 19.97
CA PRO A 354 2.61 9.47 20.44
C PRO A 354 2.84 10.47 19.29
N MET A 355 2.26 11.67 19.44
CA MET A 355 2.38 12.76 18.47
C MET A 355 3.85 13.15 18.22
N ALA A 356 4.65 13.20 19.28
CA ALA A 356 6.09 13.45 19.21
C ALA A 356 6.88 12.16 19.42
N VAL A 357 8.06 12.08 18.80
CA VAL A 357 8.99 10.96 18.99
C VAL A 357 10.21 11.39 19.81
N PRO A 358 10.87 10.45 20.52
CA PRO A 358 12.19 10.69 21.09
C PRO A 358 13.15 11.29 20.07
N THR A 359 14.06 12.15 20.54
CA THR A 359 15.05 12.82 19.67
C THR A 359 15.89 11.82 18.86
N SER A 360 16.16 10.63 19.41
CA SER A 360 16.88 9.55 18.74
C SER A 360 16.14 8.99 17.51
N LEU A 361 14.81 9.12 17.45
CA LEU A 361 13.95 8.65 16.36
C LEU A 361 13.53 9.76 15.39
N ALA A 362 13.69 11.04 15.77
CA ALA A 362 13.16 12.19 15.02
C ALA A 362 13.68 12.34 13.58
N GLN A 363 14.80 11.71 13.23
CA GLN A 363 15.32 11.69 11.86
C GLN A 363 14.71 10.58 10.98
N TYR A 364 14.11 9.56 11.58
CA TYR A 364 13.55 8.39 10.90
C TYR A 364 12.02 8.33 10.95
N GLU A 365 11.42 9.14 11.82
CA GLU A 365 9.98 9.17 12.06
C GLU A 365 9.47 10.62 12.11
N PRO A 366 8.24 10.90 11.65
CA PRO A 366 7.70 12.25 11.68
C PRO A 366 7.50 12.76 13.11
N ASN A 367 7.47 14.07 13.32
CA ASN A 367 6.94 14.68 14.54
C ASN A 367 5.63 15.39 14.19
N PHE A 368 4.52 14.90 14.74
CA PHE A 368 3.20 15.43 14.47
C PHE A 368 2.88 16.61 15.38
N THR A 369 2.46 17.71 14.77
CA THR A 369 2.11 18.95 15.46
C THR A 369 0.74 19.42 15.00
N VAL A 370 -0.03 19.93 15.95
CA VAL A 370 -1.36 20.50 15.67
C VAL A 370 -1.21 21.70 14.72
N GLY A 371 -2.13 21.83 13.79
CA GLY A 371 -2.14 22.89 12.78
C GLY A 371 -1.24 22.64 11.58
N HIS A 372 -0.61 21.47 11.46
CA HIS A 372 0.28 21.12 10.36
C HIS A 372 -0.32 20.04 9.46
N SER A 373 0.14 20.02 8.21
CA SER A 373 -0.20 19.03 7.20
C SER A 373 1.00 18.13 6.92
N TYR A 374 0.71 16.86 6.61
CA TYR A 374 1.68 15.81 6.33
C TYR A 374 1.26 15.08 5.07
N ASP A 375 2.24 14.73 4.25
CA ASP A 375 2.01 13.92 3.06
C ASP A 375 1.97 12.44 3.47
N VAL A 376 0.85 11.78 3.18
CA VAL A 376 0.55 10.40 3.59
C VAL A 376 0.12 9.53 2.40
N ALA A 377 0.59 8.30 2.35
CA ALA A 377 0.19 7.29 1.37
C ALA A 377 -0.22 5.99 2.08
N PHE A 378 -1.04 5.17 1.42
CA PHE A 378 -1.58 3.94 2.00
C PHE A 378 -1.30 2.76 1.10
N ALA A 379 -1.09 1.60 1.72
CA ALA A 379 -0.98 0.32 1.02
C ALA A 379 -1.69 -0.77 1.79
N VAL A 380 -2.27 -1.73 1.07
CA VAL A 380 -2.87 -2.95 1.62
C VAL A 380 -2.49 -4.15 0.77
N TRP A 381 -2.44 -5.31 1.41
CA TRP A 381 -2.13 -6.59 0.78
C TRP A 381 -3.18 -7.61 1.22
N GLN A 382 -3.87 -8.24 0.26
CA GLN A 382 -4.65 -9.46 0.46
C GLN A 382 -3.79 -10.68 0.20
N GLY A 383 -3.19 -11.22 1.27
CA GLY A 383 -2.17 -12.25 1.16
C GLY A 383 -2.69 -13.62 0.71
N ARG A 384 -3.97 -13.93 0.98
CA ARG A 384 -4.66 -15.10 0.40
C ARG A 384 -4.97 -14.98 -1.08
N ALA A 385 -4.99 -13.76 -1.60
CA ALA A 385 -5.29 -13.49 -3.00
C ALA A 385 -4.02 -13.32 -3.86
N GLY A 386 -2.83 -13.35 -3.24
CA GLY A 386 -1.54 -13.33 -3.94
C GLY A 386 -0.73 -12.05 -3.74
N GLU A 387 -1.26 -11.04 -3.05
CA GLU A 387 -0.50 -9.82 -2.76
C GLU A 387 0.52 -10.06 -1.64
N THR A 388 1.79 -9.74 -1.91
CA THR A 388 2.85 -9.71 -0.89
C THR A 388 4.02 -8.85 -1.34
N LEU A 389 4.73 -8.23 -0.39
CA LEU A 389 5.92 -7.40 -0.61
C LEU A 389 5.71 -6.28 -1.63
N PHE A 390 6.19 -6.46 -2.87
CA PHE A 390 6.10 -5.51 -3.96
C PHE A 390 4.85 -5.72 -4.82
N ASP A 391 3.98 -6.67 -4.51
CA ASP A 391 2.69 -6.83 -5.17
C ASP A 391 1.56 -6.46 -4.22
N LYS A 392 0.82 -5.39 -4.51
CA LYS A 392 -0.10 -4.71 -3.58
C LYS A 392 -0.99 -3.66 -4.24
N SER A 393 -1.97 -3.25 -3.45
CA SER A 393 -2.83 -2.10 -3.71
C SER A 393 -2.28 -0.87 -2.97
N ILE A 394 -2.04 0.25 -3.68
CA ILE A 394 -1.47 1.49 -3.14
C ILE A 394 -2.27 2.72 -3.54
N THR A 395 -2.15 3.82 -2.79
CA THR A 395 -2.49 5.14 -3.32
C THR A 395 -1.66 5.45 -4.56
N SER A 396 -2.21 6.21 -5.51
CA SER A 396 -1.46 6.57 -6.73
C SER A 396 -0.53 7.76 -6.53
N ASN A 397 -0.71 8.53 -5.44
CA ASN A 397 0.11 9.66 -5.03
C ASN A 397 -0.05 9.87 -3.52
N PHE A 398 0.90 10.60 -2.92
CA PHE A 398 0.71 11.14 -1.57
C PHE A 398 -0.55 12.02 -1.48
N LEU A 399 -1.31 11.78 -0.43
CA LEU A 399 -2.47 12.56 0.02
C LEU A 399 -2.04 13.49 1.14
N THR A 400 -2.89 14.46 1.48
CA THR A 400 -2.61 15.35 2.61
C THR A 400 -3.40 14.92 3.84
N LEU A 401 -2.70 14.73 4.96
CA LEU A 401 -3.29 14.60 6.30
C LEU A 401 -3.06 15.87 7.12
N TYR A 402 -4.14 16.50 7.57
CA TYR A 402 -4.10 17.69 8.42
C TYR A 402 -4.41 17.36 9.88
N VAL A 403 -3.55 17.79 10.81
CA VAL A 403 -3.78 17.64 12.26
C VAL A 403 -4.55 18.85 12.79
N SER A 404 -5.85 18.69 13.02
CA SER A 404 -6.76 19.79 13.35
C SER A 404 -6.81 20.08 14.85
N SER A 405 -6.88 21.34 15.27
CA SER A 405 -7.19 21.69 16.67
C SER A 405 -8.67 21.50 17.03
N SER A 406 -9.53 21.31 16.03
CA SER A 406 -10.98 21.24 16.18
C SER A 406 -11.48 19.82 16.42
N ALA A 407 -12.55 19.73 17.21
CA ALA A 407 -13.38 18.54 17.28
C ALA A 407 -14.07 18.28 15.93
N PRO A 408 -14.42 17.02 15.60
CA PRO A 408 -15.16 16.73 14.39
C PRO A 408 -16.53 17.42 14.44
N SER A 409 -16.90 18.11 13.36
CA SER A 409 -18.24 18.68 13.21
C SER A 409 -19.22 17.54 12.97
N VAL A 410 -20.20 17.36 13.86
CA VAL A 410 -21.33 16.47 13.60
C VAL A 410 -21.96 16.94 12.28
N PRO A 411 -22.12 16.08 11.26
CA PRO A 411 -22.82 16.49 10.06
C PRO A 411 -24.29 16.72 10.42
N THR A 412 -24.66 17.97 10.68
CA THR A 412 -26.05 18.40 10.50
C THR A 412 -26.34 18.23 9.02
N SER A 413 -27.26 17.34 8.68
CA SER A 413 -27.77 17.16 7.32
C SER A 413 -28.55 18.40 6.87
N THR A 414 -27.87 19.52 6.68
CA THR A 414 -28.37 20.59 5.83
C THR A 414 -28.06 20.18 4.41
N VAL A 415 -29.11 19.81 3.68
CA VAL A 415 -29.05 19.64 2.22
C VAL A 415 -28.68 21.00 1.62
N THR A 416 -27.40 21.26 1.47
CA THR A 416 -26.91 22.30 0.57
C THR A 416 -26.84 21.66 -0.81
N LEU A 417 -27.78 22.01 -1.68
CA LEU A 417 -27.69 21.73 -3.11
C LEU A 417 -26.32 22.20 -3.60
N SER A 418 -25.64 21.37 -4.39
CA SER A 418 -24.38 21.77 -4.98
C SER A 418 -24.63 22.92 -5.94
N THR A 419 -23.70 23.87 -6.04
CA THR A 419 -23.75 24.95 -7.04
C THR A 419 -23.82 24.39 -8.47
N THR A 420 -23.38 23.15 -8.69
CA THR A 420 -23.51 22.42 -9.95
C THR A 420 -24.96 22.04 -10.27
N ASP A 421 -25.75 21.67 -9.27
CA ASP A 421 -27.18 21.38 -9.43
C ASP A 421 -27.97 22.65 -9.74
N GLU A 422 -27.64 23.76 -9.06
CA GLU A 422 -28.26 25.07 -9.34
C GLU A 422 -27.94 25.57 -10.76
N VAL A 423 -26.68 25.48 -11.20
CA VAL A 423 -26.28 25.90 -12.55
C VAL A 423 -26.89 25.01 -13.62
N THR A 424 -27.01 23.70 -13.37
CA THR A 424 -27.65 22.76 -14.32
C THR A 424 -29.15 23.04 -14.44
N ILE A 425 -29.84 23.26 -13.32
CA ILE A 425 -31.27 23.58 -13.30
C ILE A 425 -31.54 24.93 -13.98
N VAL A 426 -30.76 25.96 -13.66
CA VAL A 426 -30.86 27.29 -14.30
C VAL A 426 -30.56 27.20 -15.80
N GLY A 427 -29.52 26.44 -16.19
CA GLY A 427 -29.19 26.20 -17.60
C GLY A 427 -30.32 25.51 -18.37
N LEU A 428 -30.99 24.52 -17.75
CA LEU A 428 -32.12 23.81 -18.34
C LEU A 428 -33.34 24.73 -18.52
N VAL A 429 -33.63 25.58 -17.53
CA VAL A 429 -34.72 26.56 -17.61
C VAL A 429 -34.46 27.59 -18.72
N VAL A 430 -33.24 28.12 -18.81
CA VAL A 430 -32.87 29.08 -19.87
C VAL A 430 -32.97 28.42 -21.26
N ALA A 431 -32.48 27.19 -21.41
CA ALA A 431 -32.57 26.46 -22.68
C ALA A 431 -34.02 26.24 -23.12
N LEU A 432 -34.92 25.87 -22.20
CA LEU A 432 -36.34 25.69 -22.47
C LEU A 432 -37.03 27.01 -22.85
N VAL A 433 -36.70 28.12 -22.18
CA VAL A 433 -37.23 29.45 -22.52
C VAL A 433 -36.77 29.90 -23.90
N VAL A 434 -35.49 29.68 -24.24
CA VAL A 434 -34.96 30.00 -25.57
C VAL A 434 -35.63 29.15 -26.65
N LEU A 435 -35.82 27.84 -26.42
CA LEU A 435 -36.54 26.96 -27.34
C LEU A 435 -38.00 27.40 -27.54
N ALA A 436 -38.70 27.79 -26.47
CA ALA A 436 -40.06 28.32 -26.56
C ALA A 436 -40.13 29.63 -27.34
N LEU A 437 -39.18 30.55 -27.13
CA LEU A 437 -39.09 31.80 -27.88
C LEU A 437 -38.78 31.55 -29.36
N LEU A 438 -37.85 30.65 -29.67
CA LEU A 438 -37.55 30.25 -31.05
C LEU A 438 -38.80 29.64 -31.71
N TYR A 439 -39.51 28.75 -31.02
CA TYR A 439 -40.77 28.16 -31.52
C TYR A 439 -41.81 29.24 -31.84
N VAL A 440 -42.01 30.23 -30.97
CA VAL A 440 -42.95 31.34 -31.20
C VAL A 440 -42.51 32.22 -32.38
N VAL A 441 -41.21 32.47 -32.52
CA VAL A 441 -40.66 33.30 -33.61
C VAL A 441 -40.72 32.60 -34.97
N PHE A 442 -40.52 31.28 -35.03
CA PHE A 442 -40.52 30.51 -36.27
C PHE A 442 -41.91 29.95 -36.67
N ARG A 443 -42.94 30.14 -35.84
CA ARG A 443 -44.33 29.76 -36.16
C ARG A 443 -45.11 30.86 -36.90
N LYS A 444 -44.46 31.96 -37.30
CA LYS A 444 -45.03 32.99 -38.18
C LYS A 444 -44.49 32.89 -39.60
#